data_AF-A0A537KQS0-F1
#
_entry.id   AF-A0A537KQS0-F1
#
_cell.length_a   1.000
_cell.length_b   1.000
_cell.length_c   1.000
_cell.angle_alpha   90.00
_cell.angle_beta   90.00
_cell.angle_gamma   90.00
#
_symmetry.space_group_name_H-M   'P 1'
#
loop_
_entity.id
_entity.type
_entity.pdbx_description
1 polymer ?
#
loop_
_entity_poly.entity_id
_entity_poly.type
_entity_poly.pdbx_seq_one_letter_code
_entity_poly.pdbx_strand_id
1 'polypeptide(L)'
;MRAITVNERLKVTSRFTPSRHQVDTASEQLVAESLEVGPFGKQLFSSDAWGPAELHYLGALLWRRALSAVVGRWIQSGDWSLTSALRVTSLIARDNARRLYQI
;
A
#
# COMPACT_ATOMS: atom_id res chain seq x y z
N MET A 1 -12.28 34.84 6.43
CA MET A 1 -13.57 34.66 5.73
C MET A 1 -13.46 35.27 4.33
N ARG A 2 -13.16 34.46 3.31
CA ARG A 2 -13.29 34.81 1.88
C ARG A 2 -13.79 33.56 1.14
N ALA A 3 -14.73 33.80 0.24
CA ALA A 3 -15.72 32.87 -0.25
C ALA A 3 -15.19 31.85 -1.27
N ILE A 4 -15.82 30.67 -1.25
CA ILE A 4 -15.71 29.61 -2.25
C ILE A 4 -16.49 30.07 -3.48
N THR A 5 -15.82 30.22 -4.62
CA THR A 5 -16.49 30.31 -5.93
C THR A 5 -16.48 28.93 -6.55
N VAL A 6 -17.65 28.29 -6.59
CA VAL A 6 -17.91 27.06 -7.35
C VAL A 6 -18.09 27.47 -8.82
N ASN A 7 -17.32 26.87 -9.73
CA ASN A 7 -17.55 26.99 -11.17
C ASN A 7 -18.00 25.63 -11.72
N GLU A 8 -19.27 25.57 -12.09
CA GLU A 8 -19.96 24.45 -12.73
C GLU A 8 -19.47 24.25 -14.16
N ARG A 9 -18.33 23.57 -14.41
CA ARG A 9 -18.03 23.05 -15.77
C ARG A 9 -16.85 22.08 -15.88
N LEU A 10 -16.81 21.02 -15.09
CA LEU A 10 -15.94 19.87 -15.40
C LEU A 10 -16.71 18.57 -15.26
N LYS A 11 -17.37 18.15 -16.35
CA LYS A 11 -17.73 16.74 -16.53
C LYS A 11 -16.42 15.95 -16.69
N VAL A 12 -15.90 15.43 -15.59
CA VAL A 12 -14.86 14.40 -15.62
C VAL A 12 -15.54 13.09 -15.95
N THR A 13 -15.70 12.81 -17.24
CA THR A 13 -15.99 11.46 -17.72
C THR A 13 -14.66 10.71 -17.78
N SER A 14 -14.18 10.20 -16.64
CA SER A 14 -13.02 9.32 -16.63
C SER A 14 -13.43 7.97 -17.22
N ARG A 15 -13.21 7.83 -18.53
CA ARG A 15 -13.06 6.50 -19.14
C ARG A 15 -11.89 5.83 -18.46
N PHE A 16 -12.18 4.88 -17.57
CA PHE A 16 -11.18 4.01 -16.96
C PHE A 16 -10.51 3.21 -18.09
N THR A 17 -9.36 3.72 -18.53
CA THR A 17 -8.44 3.03 -19.43
C THR A 17 -7.37 2.47 -18.49
N PRO A 18 -7.12 1.15 -18.45
CA PRO A 18 -6.11 0.60 -17.55
C PRO A 18 -4.73 1.00 -18.08
N SER A 19 -4.15 2.07 -17.54
CA SER A 19 -2.80 2.49 -17.87
C SER A 19 -1.79 1.58 -17.14
N ARG A 20 -0.85 1.04 -17.92
CA ARG A 20 0.22 0.11 -17.54
C ARG A 20 1.29 0.73 -16.62
N HIS A 21 0.89 1.40 -15.54
CA HIS A 21 1.82 2.01 -14.59
C HIS A 21 1.55 1.43 -13.20
N GLN A 22 2.13 0.26 -12.92
CA GLN A 22 2.31 -0.17 -11.52
C GLN A 22 3.25 0.84 -10.87
N VAL A 23 2.66 1.61 -9.97
CA VAL A 23 3.14 2.85 -9.38
C VAL A 23 4.50 2.68 -8.73
N ASP A 24 5.51 3.43 -9.19
CA ASP A 24 6.82 3.49 -8.53
C ASP A 24 6.86 4.67 -7.54
N THR A 25 6.52 5.89 -7.99
CA THR A 25 6.72 7.13 -7.20
C THR A 25 5.77 7.31 -6.02
N ALA A 26 4.50 6.90 -6.12
CA ALA A 26 3.52 7.03 -5.04
C ALA A 26 3.37 5.75 -4.19
N SER A 27 4.20 4.73 -4.43
CA SER A 27 4.10 3.43 -3.76
C SER A 27 4.28 3.53 -2.24
N GLU A 28 5.25 4.33 -1.79
CA GLU A 28 5.50 4.52 -0.36
C GLU A 28 4.37 5.27 0.33
N GLN A 29 3.83 6.31 -0.30
CA GLN A 29 2.70 7.07 0.24
C GLN A 29 1.47 6.17 0.38
N LEU A 30 1.15 5.40 -0.67
CA LEU A 30 0.03 4.47 -0.63
C LEU A 30 0.20 3.41 0.47
N VAL A 31 1.42 2.89 0.65
CA VAL A 31 1.71 1.94 1.72
C VAL A 31 1.56 2.60 3.09
N ALA A 32 2.08 3.81 3.30
CA ALA A 32 1.92 4.55 4.55
C ALA A 32 0.44 4.79 4.88
N GLU A 33 -0.33 5.32 3.92
CA GLU A 33 -1.77 5.55 4.06
C GLU A 33 -2.50 4.24 4.39
N SER A 34 -2.17 3.13 3.72
CA SER A 34 -2.83 1.85 3.98
C SER A 34 -2.63 1.36 5.42
N LEU A 35 -1.45 1.61 6.02
CA LEU A 35 -1.13 1.22 7.38
C LEU A 35 -1.89 2.05 8.42
N GLU A 36 -2.41 3.23 8.05
CA GLU A 36 -3.18 4.11 8.93
C GLU A 36 -4.69 3.84 8.90
N VAL A 37 -5.22 3.24 7.83
CA VAL A 37 -6.68 3.13 7.59
C VAL A 37 -7.38 2.08 8.47
N GLY A 38 -6.70 1.00 8.87
CA GLY A 38 -7.39 -0.09 9.59
C GLY A 38 -6.50 -1.03 10.39
N PRO A 39 -7.09 -1.94 11.19
CA PRO A 39 -6.32 -2.84 12.04
C PRO A 39 -5.35 -3.71 11.23
N PHE A 40 -4.09 -3.81 11.66
CA PHE A 40 -3.05 -4.57 10.95
C PHE A 40 -3.42 -6.03 10.71
N GLY A 41 -4.21 -6.65 11.59
CA GLY A 41 -4.70 -8.04 11.43
C GLY A 41 -5.72 -8.24 10.30
N LYS A 42 -6.15 -7.17 9.63
CA LYS A 42 -7.09 -7.19 8.50
C LYS A 42 -6.45 -6.78 7.18
N GLN A 43 -5.17 -6.40 7.20
CA GLN A 43 -4.43 -5.99 6.02
C GLN A 43 -3.50 -7.11 5.56
N LEU A 44 -3.36 -7.31 4.25
CA LEU A 44 -2.36 -8.23 3.69
C LEU A 44 -1.95 -7.77 2.30
N PHE A 45 -0.74 -8.11 1.88
CA PHE A 45 -0.31 -7.90 0.50
C PHE A 45 -0.93 -8.96 -0.42
N SER A 46 -1.45 -8.50 -1.57
CA SER A 46 -1.84 -9.35 -2.68
C SER A 46 -1.37 -8.71 -3.98
N SER A 47 -0.82 -9.52 -4.88
CA SER A 47 -0.37 -9.07 -6.19
C SER A 47 -1.47 -9.10 -7.25
N ASP A 48 -2.76 -9.20 -6.85
CA ASP A 48 -3.97 -9.42 -7.67
C ASP A 48 -4.02 -10.71 -8.53
N ALA A 49 -2.89 -11.39 -8.69
CA ALA A 49 -2.73 -12.63 -9.45
C ALA A 49 -3.15 -12.50 -10.93
N TRP A 50 -3.06 -11.29 -11.50
CA TRP A 50 -3.38 -11.01 -12.89
C TRP A 50 -2.13 -10.77 -13.75
N GLY A 51 -2.05 -11.42 -14.91
CA GLY A 51 -0.95 -11.29 -15.86
C GLY A 51 0.19 -12.31 -15.68
N PRO A 52 1.37 -12.07 -16.31
CA PRO A 52 2.52 -12.98 -16.24
C PRO A 52 3.09 -13.14 -14.83
N ALA A 53 3.76 -14.28 -14.58
CA ALA A 53 4.34 -14.62 -13.28
C ALA A 53 5.39 -13.59 -12.81
N GLU A 54 6.10 -12.96 -13.74
CA GLU A 54 7.05 -11.88 -13.48
C GLU A 54 6.39 -10.68 -12.82
N LEU A 55 5.14 -10.36 -13.17
CA LEU A 55 4.41 -9.24 -12.57
C LEU A 55 4.08 -9.51 -11.10
N HIS A 56 3.76 -10.75 -10.73
CA HIS A 56 3.52 -11.10 -9.33
C HIS A 56 4.80 -10.94 -8.50
N TYR A 57 5.92 -11.41 -9.05
CA TYR A 57 7.22 -11.28 -8.39
C TYR A 57 7.64 -9.82 -8.24
N LEU A 58 7.55 -9.03 -9.32
CA LEU A 58 7.91 -7.61 -9.32
C LEU A 58 7.00 -6.79 -8.41
N GLY A 59 5.68 -7.04 -8.43
CA GLY A 59 4.73 -6.41 -7.52
C GLY A 59 5.08 -6.69 -6.06
N ALA A 60 5.38 -7.93 -5.72
CA ALA A 60 5.81 -8.30 -4.37
C ALA A 60 7.15 -7.65 -3.97
N LEU A 61 8.10 -7.56 -4.90
CA LEU A 61 9.40 -6.91 -4.67
C LEU A 61 9.25 -5.41 -4.41
N LEU A 62 8.50 -4.70 -5.26
CA LEU A 62 8.25 -3.27 -5.12
C LEU A 62 7.50 -2.96 -3.83
N TRP A 63 6.49 -3.74 -3.49
CA TRP A 63 5.77 -3.59 -2.23
C TRP A 63 6.68 -3.78 -1.01
N ARG A 64 7.54 -4.81 -0.99
CA ARG A 64 8.50 -5.01 0.11
C ARG A 64 9.48 -3.85 0.26
N ARG A 65 9.94 -3.27 -0.86
CA ARG A 65 10.83 -2.10 -0.86
C ARG A 65 10.14 -0.88 -0.28
N ALA A 66 8.93 -0.57 -0.76
CA ALA A 66 8.14 0.55 -0.26
C ALA A 66 7.80 0.39 1.23
N LEU A 67 7.36 -0.79 1.65
CA LEU A 67 7.08 -1.08 3.07
C LEU A 67 8.32 -0.91 3.94
N SER A 68 9.46 -1.41 3.50
CA SER A 68 10.72 -1.28 4.24
C SER A 68 11.15 0.18 4.36
N ALA A 69 10.96 0.98 3.31
CA ALA A 69 11.27 2.41 3.33
C ALA A 69 10.37 3.18 4.31
N VAL A 70 9.05 2.95 4.26
CA VAL A 70 8.06 3.58 5.17
C VAL A 70 8.34 3.20 6.63
N VAL A 71 8.41 1.90 6.92
CA VAL A 71 8.64 1.40 8.29
C VAL A 71 10.03 1.81 8.78
N GLY A 72 11.04 1.79 7.91
CA GLY A 72 12.38 2.26 8.23
C GLY A 72 12.41 3.72 8.67
N ARG A 73 11.66 4.59 7.98
CA ARG A 73 11.50 6.00 8.38
C ARG A 73 10.83 6.14 9.74
N TRP A 74 9.75 5.41 10.01
CA TRP A 74 9.05 5.46 11.30
C TRP A 74 9.89 4.92 12.47
N ILE A 75 10.77 3.96 12.21
CA ILE A 75 11.76 3.52 13.22
C ILE A 75 12.77 4.63 13.48
N GLN A 76 13.29 5.27 12.42
CA GLN A 76 14.28 6.34 12.55
C GLN A 76 13.73 7.59 13.25
N SER A 77 12.46 7.93 13.04
CA SER A 77 11.77 9.03 13.75
C SER A 77 11.42 8.67 15.20
N GLY A 78 11.51 7.40 15.59
CA GLY A 78 11.12 6.91 16.91
C GLY A 78 9.63 6.69 17.09
N ASP A 79 8.83 6.82 16.03
CA ASP A 79 7.39 6.58 16.08
C ASP A 79 7.09 5.09 16.32
N TRP A 80 7.92 4.20 15.76
CA TRP A 80 7.80 2.74 15.93
C TRP A 80 9.05 2.12 16.55
N SER A 81 8.84 1.13 17.43
CA SER A 81 9.93 0.25 17.86
C SER A 81 10.25 -0.79 16.78
N LEU A 82 11.52 -1.23 16.71
CA LEU A 82 11.94 -2.30 15.81
C LEU A 82 11.13 -3.58 16.01
N THR A 83 10.81 -3.94 17.26
CA THR A 83 10.02 -5.13 17.59
C THR A 83 8.60 -5.04 17.05
N SER A 84 7.94 -3.89 17.21
CA SER A 84 6.60 -3.66 16.66
C SER A 84 6.61 -3.71 15.14
N ALA A 85 7.61 -3.06 14.52
CA ALA A 85 7.79 -3.06 13.08
C ALA A 85 7.91 -4.49 12.51
N LEU A 86 8.82 -5.30 13.05
CA LEU A 86 9.02 -6.68 12.61
C LEU A 86 7.74 -7.53 12.75
N ARG A 87 7.00 -7.34 13.86
CA ARG A 87 5.73 -8.02 14.11
C ARG A 87 4.67 -7.64 13.08
N VAL A 88 4.47 -6.35 12.84
CA VAL A 88 3.44 -5.84 11.92
C VAL A 88 3.78 -6.19 10.47
N THR A 89 5.05 -6.04 10.05
CA THR A 89 5.50 -6.44 8.72
C THR A 89 5.27 -7.93 8.47
N SER A 90 5.58 -8.79 9.45
CA SER A 90 5.34 -10.25 9.33
C SER A 90 3.85 -10.60 9.22
N LEU A 91 3.00 -9.88 9.98
CA LEU A 91 1.54 -10.04 9.92
C LEU A 91 1.01 -9.78 8.51
N ILE A 92 1.35 -8.62 7.94
CA ILE A 92 0.79 -8.15 6.66
C ILE A 92 1.43 -8.88 5.48
N ALA A 93 2.71 -9.22 5.55
CA ALA A 93 3.42 -9.90 4.46
C ALA A 93 3.08 -11.38 4.35
N ARG A 94 2.62 -12.04 5.44
CA ARG A 94 2.48 -13.49 5.47
C ARG A 94 1.35 -13.98 6.37
N ASP A 95 1.40 -13.67 7.65
CA ASP A 95 0.61 -14.43 8.63
C ASP A 95 -0.89 -14.21 8.50
N ASN A 96 -1.32 -13.00 8.08
CA ASN A 96 -2.73 -12.73 7.82
C ASN A 96 -3.25 -13.55 6.64
N ALA A 97 -2.47 -13.68 5.56
CA ALA A 97 -2.84 -14.51 4.42
C ALA A 97 -2.92 -16.00 4.81
N ARG A 98 -1.94 -16.50 5.58
CA ARG A 98 -1.95 -17.89 6.08
C ARG A 98 -3.17 -18.18 6.95
N ARG A 99 -3.53 -17.26 7.85
CA ARG A 99 -4.71 -17.38 8.71
C ARG A 99 -6.01 -17.33 7.90
N LEU A 100 -6.10 -16.44 6.93
CA LEU A 100 -7.32 -16.25 6.12
C LEU A 100 -7.55 -17.41 5.16
N TYR A 101 -6.50 -17.85 4.47
CA TYR A 101 -6.57 -18.91 3.45
C TYR A 101 -6.31 -20.32 4.01
N GLN A 102 -5.97 -20.43 5.29
CA GLN A 102 -5.72 -21.70 5.99
C GLN A 102 -4.59 -22.53 5.35
N ILE A 103 -3.46 -21.86 5.07
CA ILE A 103 -2.24 -22.46 4.47
C ILE A 103 -1.01 -22.36 5.38
#